data_AF-A0A117P5E0-F1
#
_entry.id   AF-A0A117P5E0-F1
#
_cell.length_a   1.000
_cell.length_b   1.000
_cell.length_c   1.000
_cell.angle_alpha   90.00
_cell.angle_beta   90.00
_cell.angle_gamma   90.00
#
_symmetry.space_group_name_H-M   'P 1'
#
loop_
_entity.id
_entity.type
_entity.pdbx_description
1 polymer ?
#
loop_
_entity_poly.entity_id
_entity_poly.type
_entity_poly.pdbx_seq_one_letter_code
_entity_poly.pdbx_strand_id
1 'polypeptide(L)'
;MIAAPEPGLTERDMVERAVNLRPVLLERQPETERLTHCPKDTHDDFLRAGFYRILQPRRYGGYEFGLPAFYRVVTEIARGCPSTGWALSLTAAHVLQVASVFEERAQDEIFGADGDFRAASTVAPIGVAQPDGDGHVVLDGTWPYSSGAPYSTHYVGQTLRAPDRPGGPPGPPVLFVAPRSVWTVLDDWHGVLGLRGSGSNSIHMERARIPAYLTREASLLDLPVEGGSVGFELHGNPMYAGRAPSFFHGELAAIMIGTAYAAADEYARVVAGRPLTLEPDRTRADLHDYQRHLGEALGVIHTAEAALRHTAEEWMETCRRNVTGGAPFTLAEDNRLALMFLNAGRMTWEVLQGTLFRTAGSRHARDGERMQRYFRDAATYWTHVGPSMAEPLARRVGCDRLGLPSDHIPLIP
;
A
#
# COMPACT_ATOMS: atom_id res chain seq x y z
N MET A 1 -26.56 8.30 -5.26
CA MET A 1 -25.75 7.78 -4.13
C MET A 1 -25.91 6.28 -4.07
N ILE A 2 -24.82 5.55 -3.93
CA ILE A 2 -24.79 4.09 -3.84
C ILE A 2 -24.75 3.73 -2.36
N ALA A 3 -25.65 2.86 -1.90
CA ALA A 3 -25.62 2.40 -0.52
C ALA A 3 -24.41 1.47 -0.30
N ALA A 4 -23.75 1.59 0.85
CA ALA A 4 -22.75 0.60 1.25
C ALA A 4 -23.44 -0.78 1.40
N PRO A 5 -22.80 -1.90 0.99
CA PRO A 5 -23.41 -3.23 1.06
C PRO A 5 -23.88 -3.63 2.47
N GLU A 6 -23.14 -3.22 3.50
CA GLU A 6 -23.47 -3.48 4.91
C GLU A 6 -23.38 -2.17 5.73
N PRO A 7 -24.41 -1.30 5.72
CA PRO A 7 -24.33 0.04 6.31
C PRO A 7 -24.06 0.08 7.82
N GLY A 8 -24.31 -1.01 8.54
CA GLY A 8 -24.05 -1.14 9.98
C GLY A 8 -22.66 -1.65 10.34
N LEU A 9 -21.80 -1.92 9.35
CA LEU A 9 -20.45 -2.40 9.59
C LEU A 9 -19.63 -1.34 10.33
N THR A 10 -18.82 -1.76 11.30
CA THR A 10 -17.92 -0.88 12.04
C THR A 10 -16.45 -1.11 11.66
N GLU A 11 -15.59 -0.15 12.00
CA GLU A 11 -14.13 -0.31 11.88
C GLU A 11 -13.61 -1.56 12.61
N ARG A 12 -14.22 -1.88 13.76
CA ARG A 12 -13.89 -3.06 14.55
C ARG A 12 -14.24 -4.33 13.80
N ASP A 13 -15.45 -4.43 13.27
CA ASP A 13 -15.90 -5.60 12.49
C ASP A 13 -15.00 -5.81 11.28
N MET A 14 -14.59 -4.72 10.61
CA MET A 14 -13.69 -4.77 9.46
C MET A 14 -12.33 -5.39 9.83
N VAL A 15 -11.77 -5.00 10.97
CA VAL A 15 -10.51 -5.60 11.46
C VAL A 15 -10.72 -7.04 11.91
N GLU A 16 -11.83 -7.37 12.58
CA GLU A 16 -12.15 -8.74 12.98
C GLU A 16 -12.29 -9.68 11.77
N ARG A 17 -12.87 -9.21 10.66
CA ARG A 17 -12.89 -9.94 9.38
C ARG A 17 -11.48 -10.26 8.88
N ALA A 18 -10.55 -9.31 8.98
CA ALA A 18 -9.16 -9.51 8.55
C ALA A 18 -8.43 -10.52 9.45
N VAL A 19 -8.62 -10.42 10.78
CA VAL A 19 -8.09 -11.40 11.75
C VAL A 19 -8.57 -12.81 11.42
N ASN A 20 -9.87 -12.96 11.15
CA ASN A 20 -10.50 -14.26 10.87
C ASN A 20 -10.03 -14.90 9.56
N LEU A 21 -9.53 -14.11 8.60
CA LEU A 21 -8.99 -14.64 7.33
C LEU A 21 -7.55 -15.13 7.44
N ARG A 22 -6.78 -14.75 8.49
CA ARG A 22 -5.37 -15.14 8.62
C ARG A 22 -5.12 -16.65 8.44
N PRO A 23 -5.88 -17.58 9.05
CA PRO A 23 -5.60 -19.01 8.90
C PRO A 23 -5.75 -19.49 7.45
N VAL A 24 -6.77 -18.99 6.75
CA VAL A 24 -7.04 -19.31 5.34
C VAL A 24 -5.94 -18.75 4.44
N LEU A 25 -5.50 -17.51 4.68
CA LEU A 25 -4.38 -16.90 3.95
C LEU A 25 -3.08 -17.68 4.15
N LEU A 26 -2.81 -18.10 5.39
CA LEU A 26 -1.63 -18.89 5.76
C LEU A 26 -1.61 -20.25 5.03
N GLU A 27 -2.77 -20.91 4.91
CA GLU A 27 -2.94 -22.15 4.16
C GLU A 27 -2.69 -21.94 2.66
N ARG A 28 -3.20 -20.85 2.09
CA ARG A 28 -3.10 -20.54 0.66
C ARG A 28 -1.76 -19.97 0.20
N GLN A 29 -0.84 -19.61 1.11
CA GLN A 29 0.44 -19.01 0.72
C GLN A 29 1.25 -19.80 -0.34
N PRO A 30 1.35 -21.15 -0.31
CA PRO A 30 2.04 -21.89 -1.36
C PRO A 30 1.39 -21.74 -2.73
N GLU A 31 0.06 -21.70 -2.77
CA GLU A 31 -0.68 -21.47 -4.01
C GLU A 31 -0.48 -20.04 -4.51
N THR A 32 -0.55 -19.04 -3.61
CA THR A 32 -0.26 -17.64 -3.91
C THR A 32 1.13 -17.46 -4.53
N GLU A 33 2.17 -18.13 -4.00
CA GLU A 33 3.53 -18.06 -4.54
C GLU A 33 3.66 -18.73 -5.92
N ARG A 34 2.88 -19.79 -6.16
CA ARG A 34 2.85 -20.51 -7.45
C ARG A 34 2.11 -19.74 -8.54
N LEU A 35 0.98 -19.13 -8.19
CA LEU A 35 0.15 -18.35 -9.12
C LEU A 35 0.74 -16.98 -9.45
N THR A 36 1.69 -16.51 -8.64
CA THR A 36 2.25 -15.14 -8.67
C THR A 36 1.26 -14.01 -8.35
N HIS A 37 0.05 -14.38 -7.92
CA HIS A 37 -0.99 -13.52 -7.37
C HIS A 37 -1.86 -14.35 -6.41
N CYS A 38 -2.73 -13.70 -5.62
CA CYS A 38 -3.61 -14.45 -4.72
C CYS A 38 -4.64 -15.29 -5.49
N PRO A 39 -5.02 -16.48 -4.98
CA PRO A 39 -6.10 -17.28 -5.57
C PRO A 39 -7.42 -16.51 -5.65
N LYS A 40 -8.27 -16.84 -6.63
CA LYS A 40 -9.56 -16.19 -6.82
C LYS A 40 -10.41 -16.20 -5.55
N ASP A 41 -10.42 -17.33 -4.83
CA ASP A 41 -11.16 -17.46 -3.58
C ASP A 41 -10.73 -16.43 -2.53
N THR A 42 -9.44 -16.11 -2.45
CA THR A 42 -8.90 -15.07 -1.56
C THR A 42 -9.35 -13.68 -2.00
N HIS A 43 -9.38 -13.41 -3.30
CA HIS A 43 -9.93 -12.15 -3.80
C HIS A 43 -11.44 -12.03 -3.50
N ASP A 44 -12.19 -13.11 -3.69
CA ASP A 44 -13.62 -13.14 -3.39
C ASP A 44 -13.89 -12.97 -1.88
N ASP A 45 -13.01 -13.49 -1.00
CA ASP A 45 -13.04 -13.21 0.43
C ASP A 45 -12.91 -11.71 0.73
N PHE A 46 -12.04 -10.99 0.01
CA PHE A 46 -11.86 -9.54 0.18
C PHE A 46 -13.07 -8.73 -0.30
N LEU A 47 -13.69 -9.14 -1.40
CA LEU A 47 -14.93 -8.54 -1.88
C LEU A 47 -16.05 -8.72 -0.84
N ARG A 48 -16.25 -9.94 -0.33
CA ARG A 48 -17.24 -10.23 0.71
C ARG A 48 -16.97 -9.49 2.01
N ALA A 49 -15.70 -9.39 2.41
CA ALA A 49 -15.31 -8.69 3.62
C ALA A 49 -15.48 -7.17 3.50
N GLY A 50 -15.50 -6.62 2.29
CA GLY A 50 -15.64 -5.19 2.02
C GLY A 50 -14.32 -4.41 2.11
N PHE A 51 -13.17 -5.08 2.03
CA PHE A 51 -11.87 -4.43 2.25
C PHE A 51 -11.54 -3.32 1.23
N TYR A 52 -11.98 -3.46 -0.02
CA TYR A 52 -11.80 -2.42 -1.05
C TYR A 52 -12.62 -1.15 -0.79
N ARG A 53 -13.60 -1.20 0.11
CA ARG A 53 -14.54 -0.10 0.40
C ARG A 53 -14.19 0.69 1.65
N ILE A 54 -13.07 0.38 2.34
CA ILE A 54 -12.70 1.00 3.62
C ILE A 54 -12.50 2.53 3.47
N LEU A 55 -11.75 2.95 2.45
CA LEU A 55 -11.38 4.35 2.22
C LEU A 55 -12.25 5.06 1.16
N GLN A 56 -13.09 4.27 0.47
CA GLN A 56 -13.95 4.76 -0.60
C GLN A 56 -15.03 5.72 -0.05
N PRO A 57 -15.41 6.76 -0.81
CA PRO A 57 -16.45 7.70 -0.37
C PRO A 57 -17.80 7.04 -0.16
N ARG A 58 -18.54 7.50 0.87
CA ARG A 58 -19.89 7.01 1.19
C ARG A 58 -20.87 7.22 0.05
N ARG A 59 -20.71 8.32 -0.69
CA ARG A 59 -21.50 8.63 -1.89
C ARG A 59 -21.48 7.51 -2.92
N TYR A 60 -20.39 6.74 -2.98
CA TYR A 60 -20.16 5.64 -3.91
C TYR A 60 -20.22 4.26 -3.22
N GLY A 61 -20.85 4.16 -2.05
CA GLY A 61 -21.03 2.88 -1.35
C GLY A 61 -19.77 2.41 -0.61
N GLY A 62 -18.86 3.33 -0.28
CA GLY A 62 -17.75 3.11 0.64
C GLY A 62 -18.11 3.37 2.10
N TYR A 63 -17.18 3.05 3.00
CA TYR A 63 -17.39 3.16 4.45
C TYR A 63 -16.80 4.43 5.08
N GLU A 64 -15.75 4.99 4.47
CA GLU A 64 -14.99 6.14 5.00
C GLU A 64 -14.43 5.93 6.41
N PHE A 65 -13.91 4.75 6.71
CA PHE A 65 -13.36 4.40 8.03
C PHE A 65 -11.97 5.01 8.34
N GLY A 66 -11.29 5.55 7.34
CA GLY A 66 -10.00 6.23 7.53
C GLY A 66 -8.78 5.30 7.66
N LEU A 67 -7.60 5.93 7.74
CA LEU A 67 -6.32 5.23 7.73
C LEU A 67 -6.05 4.30 8.92
N PRO A 68 -6.43 4.64 10.18
CA PRO A 68 -6.19 3.74 11.31
C PRO A 68 -6.85 2.37 11.15
N ALA A 69 -8.10 2.33 10.70
CA ALA A 69 -8.81 1.08 10.43
C ALA A 69 -8.19 0.34 9.23
N PHE A 70 -7.88 1.07 8.15
CA PHE A 70 -7.29 0.51 6.93
C PHE A 70 -5.94 -0.17 7.20
N TYR A 71 -5.01 0.51 7.87
CA TYR A 71 -3.68 -0.06 8.17
C TYR A 71 -3.73 -1.23 9.13
N ARG A 72 -4.69 -1.26 10.05
CA ARG A 72 -4.94 -2.46 10.87
C ARG A 72 -5.35 -3.62 9.97
N VAL A 73 -6.34 -3.46 9.09
CA VAL A 73 -6.72 -4.51 8.13
C VAL A 73 -5.53 -4.98 7.29
N VAL A 74 -4.71 -4.06 6.76
CA VAL A 74 -3.52 -4.40 5.96
C VAL A 74 -2.47 -5.17 6.77
N THR A 75 -2.28 -4.81 8.05
CA THR A 75 -1.37 -5.52 8.96
C THR A 75 -1.84 -6.97 9.18
N GLU A 76 -3.14 -7.16 9.38
CA GLU A 76 -3.81 -8.45 9.57
C GLU A 76 -3.72 -9.36 8.33
N ILE A 77 -4.19 -8.82 7.20
CA ILE A 77 -3.63 -8.91 5.85
C ILE A 77 -2.31 -9.69 5.69
N ALA A 78 -1.25 -8.90 5.82
CA ALA A 78 0.14 -9.30 5.63
C ALA A 78 0.61 -10.31 6.67
N ARG A 79 0.06 -10.31 7.89
CA ARG A 79 0.34 -11.35 8.89
C ARG A 79 -0.12 -12.74 8.42
N GLY A 80 -1.23 -12.81 7.69
CA GLY A 80 -1.71 -14.03 7.04
C GLY A 80 -0.92 -14.40 5.79
N CYS A 81 -0.65 -13.44 4.90
CA CYS A 81 0.19 -13.61 3.71
C CYS A 81 0.75 -12.26 3.25
N PRO A 82 2.07 -11.97 3.39
CA PRO A 82 2.64 -10.67 3.06
C PRO A 82 2.39 -10.23 1.61
N SER A 83 2.63 -11.12 0.65
CA SER A 83 2.35 -10.89 -0.78
C SER A 83 0.89 -10.50 -1.04
N THR A 84 -0.07 -11.11 -0.34
CA THR A 84 -1.49 -10.81 -0.50
C THR A 84 -1.85 -9.49 0.19
N GLY A 85 -1.29 -9.22 1.38
CA GLY A 85 -1.46 -7.94 2.08
C GLY A 85 -0.93 -6.76 1.25
N TRP A 86 0.19 -6.95 0.56
CA TRP A 86 0.72 -6.00 -0.41
C TRP A 86 -0.26 -5.71 -1.55
N ALA A 87 -0.76 -6.76 -2.21
CA ALA A 87 -1.71 -6.62 -3.31
C ALA A 87 -3.00 -5.90 -2.86
N LEU A 88 -3.57 -6.32 -1.72
CA LEU A 88 -4.79 -5.72 -1.17
C LEU A 88 -4.59 -4.25 -0.80
N SER A 89 -3.50 -3.92 -0.08
CA SER A 89 -3.25 -2.55 0.38
C SER A 89 -3.27 -1.60 -0.81
N LEU A 90 -2.34 -1.77 -1.74
CA LEU A 90 -2.17 -0.85 -2.85
C LEU A 90 -3.45 -0.74 -3.68
N THR A 91 -4.10 -1.88 -3.99
CA THR A 91 -5.31 -1.86 -4.83
C THR A 91 -6.52 -1.21 -4.17
N ALA A 92 -6.67 -1.34 -2.84
CA ALA A 92 -7.74 -0.69 -2.09
C ALA A 92 -7.46 0.79 -1.84
N ALA A 93 -6.21 1.18 -1.70
CA ALA A 93 -5.84 2.50 -1.22
C ALA A 93 -5.81 3.57 -2.33
N HIS A 94 -5.62 3.18 -3.60
CA HIS A 94 -5.64 4.12 -4.74
C HIS A 94 -6.95 4.90 -4.90
N VAL A 95 -8.02 4.47 -4.23
CA VAL A 95 -9.28 5.20 -4.17
C VAL A 95 -9.12 6.58 -3.53
N LEU A 96 -8.15 6.78 -2.62
CA LEU A 96 -7.92 8.06 -1.97
C LEU A 96 -7.40 9.11 -2.95
N GLN A 97 -6.48 8.76 -3.86
CA GLN A 97 -5.99 9.70 -4.88
C GLN A 97 -7.14 10.07 -5.81
N VAL A 98 -7.88 9.07 -6.29
CA VAL A 98 -9.02 9.29 -7.19
C VAL A 98 -10.08 10.18 -6.54
N ALA A 99 -10.49 9.83 -5.33
CA ALA A 99 -11.54 10.54 -4.61
C ALA A 99 -11.10 11.96 -4.19
N SER A 100 -9.80 12.22 -4.02
CA SER A 100 -9.25 13.52 -3.62
C SER A 100 -9.17 14.55 -4.75
N VAL A 101 -8.76 14.14 -5.96
CA VAL A 101 -8.37 15.12 -7.02
C VAL A 101 -9.25 15.14 -8.26
N PHE A 102 -10.05 14.10 -8.50
CA PHE A 102 -10.93 14.08 -9.68
C PHE A 102 -12.26 14.76 -9.36
N GLU A 103 -12.83 15.47 -10.34
CA GLU A 103 -14.14 16.12 -10.22
C GLU A 103 -15.29 15.11 -10.18
N GLU A 104 -16.46 15.57 -9.74
CA GLU A 104 -17.69 14.77 -9.58
C GLU A 104 -18.01 13.92 -10.82
N ARG A 105 -17.99 14.51 -12.03
CA ARG A 105 -18.25 13.79 -13.28
C ARG A 105 -17.30 12.59 -13.47
N ALA A 106 -16.01 12.78 -13.20
CA ALA A 106 -15.02 11.74 -13.36
C ALA A 106 -15.22 10.63 -12.31
N GLN A 107 -15.47 11.02 -11.06
CA GLN A 107 -15.74 10.06 -9.99
C GLN A 107 -17.03 9.26 -10.26
N ASP A 108 -18.12 9.91 -10.66
CA ASP A 108 -19.39 9.23 -11.01
C ASP A 108 -19.18 8.15 -12.09
N GLU A 109 -18.33 8.41 -13.09
CA GLU A 109 -17.98 7.41 -14.11
C GLU A 109 -17.07 6.30 -13.60
N ILE A 110 -16.00 6.65 -12.86
CA ILE A 110 -15.02 5.69 -12.33
C ILE A 110 -15.67 4.70 -11.36
N PHE A 111 -16.52 5.18 -10.46
CA PHE A 111 -17.20 4.33 -9.50
C PHE A 111 -18.38 3.59 -10.14
N GLY A 112 -18.99 4.16 -11.20
CA GLY A 112 -20.09 3.55 -11.93
C GLY A 112 -21.32 3.30 -11.06
N ALA A 113 -22.19 2.40 -11.50
CA ALA A 113 -23.45 2.11 -10.80
C ALA A 113 -23.28 1.30 -9.50
N ASP A 114 -22.23 0.47 -9.43
CA ASP A 114 -22.03 -0.49 -8.34
C ASP A 114 -20.98 -0.04 -7.31
N GLY A 115 -20.23 1.03 -7.62
CA GLY A 115 -19.15 1.52 -6.77
C GLY A 115 -17.98 0.56 -6.67
N ASP A 116 -17.76 -0.29 -7.68
CA ASP A 116 -16.70 -1.30 -7.66
C ASP A 116 -15.35 -0.73 -8.12
N PHE A 117 -14.58 -0.23 -7.17
CA PHE A 117 -13.28 0.36 -7.43
C PHE A 117 -12.16 -0.38 -6.70
N ARG A 118 -11.18 -0.83 -7.48
CA ARG A 118 -9.90 -1.36 -7.03
C ARG A 118 -8.91 -1.19 -8.16
N ALA A 119 -7.77 -0.56 -7.89
CA ALA A 119 -6.89 -0.12 -8.97
C ALA A 119 -5.44 -0.50 -8.74
N ALA A 120 -4.81 -1.07 -9.75
CA ALA A 120 -3.36 -1.17 -9.78
C ALA A 120 -2.78 0.20 -10.19
N SER A 121 -1.51 0.43 -9.86
CA SER A 121 -0.83 1.69 -10.15
C SER A 121 0.67 1.48 -10.25
N THR A 122 1.31 2.41 -10.95
CA THR A 122 2.76 2.58 -10.97
C THR A 122 3.08 4.07 -10.81
N VAL A 123 4.00 4.38 -9.89
CA VAL A 123 4.35 5.79 -9.56
C VAL A 123 5.22 6.45 -10.64
N ALA A 124 5.93 5.69 -11.46
CA ALA A 124 6.75 6.26 -12.52
C ALA A 124 5.86 6.83 -13.64
N PRO A 125 6.07 8.09 -14.08
CA PRO A 125 5.39 8.60 -15.25
C PRO A 125 5.94 7.91 -16.50
N ILE A 126 5.07 7.28 -17.28
CA ILE A 126 5.45 6.55 -18.49
C ILE A 126 4.65 7.08 -19.68
N GLY A 127 5.33 7.25 -20.81
CA GLY A 127 4.72 7.74 -22.04
C GLY A 127 4.30 9.21 -21.96
N VAL A 128 3.45 9.59 -22.92
CA VAL A 128 2.92 10.95 -23.05
C VAL A 128 1.41 10.85 -23.32
N ALA A 129 0.60 11.61 -22.58
CA ALA A 129 -0.83 11.78 -22.87
C ALA A 129 -1.02 12.65 -24.11
N GLN A 130 -1.17 12.03 -25.28
CA GLN A 130 -1.37 12.74 -26.54
C GLN A 130 -2.85 13.09 -26.74
N PRO A 131 -3.25 14.37 -26.79
CA PRO A 131 -4.62 14.72 -27.12
C PRO A 131 -4.99 14.21 -28.52
N ASP A 132 -6.17 13.61 -28.67
CA ASP A 132 -6.65 13.15 -29.99
C ASP A 132 -7.47 14.20 -30.75
N GLY A 133 -7.76 15.34 -30.11
CA GLY A 133 -8.58 16.42 -30.67
C GLY A 133 -10.09 16.28 -30.43
N ASP A 134 -10.54 15.13 -29.92
CA ASP A 134 -11.96 14.80 -29.71
C ASP A 134 -12.30 14.63 -28.23
N GLY A 135 -11.62 15.38 -27.36
CA GLY A 135 -11.84 15.35 -25.91
C GLY A 135 -11.28 14.10 -25.20
N HIS A 136 -10.35 13.37 -25.84
CA HIS A 136 -9.64 12.25 -25.22
C HIS A 136 -8.13 12.47 -25.27
N VAL A 137 -7.43 11.68 -24.47
CA VAL A 137 -5.99 11.44 -24.59
C VAL A 137 -5.75 10.02 -25.07
N VAL A 138 -4.70 9.82 -25.85
CA VAL A 138 -4.21 8.52 -26.29
C VAL A 138 -3.00 8.18 -25.44
N LEU A 139 -3.07 7.01 -24.80
CA LEU A 139 -1.96 6.43 -24.05
C LEU A 139 -1.45 5.18 -24.76
N ASP A 140 -0.13 5.12 -24.92
CA ASP A 140 0.58 3.98 -25.49
C ASP A 140 1.80 3.70 -24.63
N GLY A 141 1.89 2.50 -24.07
CA GLY A 141 2.99 2.14 -23.19
C GLY A 141 2.74 0.91 -22.34
N THR A 142 3.76 0.60 -21.54
CA THR A 142 3.74 -0.50 -20.59
C THR A 142 4.22 0.02 -19.24
N TRP A 143 3.35 -0.11 -18.22
CA TRP A 143 3.63 0.27 -16.85
C TRP A 143 3.96 -0.98 -16.04
N PRO A 144 5.21 -1.18 -15.62
CA PRO A 144 5.61 -2.34 -14.82
C PRO A 144 5.28 -2.14 -13.35
N TYR A 145 5.39 -3.22 -12.56
CA TYR A 145 5.22 -3.23 -11.10
C TYR A 145 3.82 -2.82 -10.61
N SER A 146 2.78 -3.08 -11.41
CA SER A 146 1.40 -2.71 -11.08
C SER A 146 0.75 -3.74 -10.15
N SER A 147 1.07 -3.66 -8.87
CA SER A 147 0.64 -4.62 -7.83
C SER A 147 -0.87 -4.80 -7.76
N GLY A 148 -1.32 -6.05 -7.64
CA GLY A 148 -2.73 -6.46 -7.65
C GLY A 148 -3.43 -6.35 -9.00
N ALA A 149 -2.70 -6.11 -10.10
CA ALA A 149 -3.23 -6.02 -11.46
C ALA A 149 -4.21 -7.12 -11.88
N PRO A 150 -4.03 -8.41 -11.52
CA PRO A 150 -4.93 -9.49 -11.97
C PRO A 150 -6.39 -9.27 -11.61
N TYR A 151 -6.69 -8.60 -10.49
CA TYR A 151 -8.05 -8.37 -10.04
C TYR A 151 -8.51 -6.92 -10.15
N SER A 152 -7.65 -5.98 -10.55
CA SER A 152 -8.02 -4.56 -10.60
C SER A 152 -9.12 -4.27 -11.64
N THR A 153 -10.09 -3.42 -11.29
CA THR A 153 -11.12 -2.91 -12.21
C THR A 153 -10.65 -1.69 -12.97
N HIS A 154 -9.69 -0.97 -12.41
CA HIS A 154 -9.11 0.25 -12.96
C HIS A 154 -7.60 0.22 -12.90
N TYR A 155 -6.96 1.09 -13.66
CA TYR A 155 -5.56 1.42 -13.51
C TYR A 155 -5.44 2.92 -13.24
N VAL A 156 -4.79 3.27 -12.12
CA VAL A 156 -4.45 4.65 -11.79
C VAL A 156 -3.00 4.85 -12.19
N GLY A 157 -2.75 5.58 -13.27
CA GLY A 157 -1.42 5.72 -13.84
C GLY A 157 -0.91 7.15 -13.81
N GLN A 158 0.38 7.29 -14.08
CA GLN A 158 1.00 8.57 -14.40
C GLN A 158 1.66 8.53 -15.78
N THR A 159 1.61 9.67 -16.44
CA THR A 159 2.26 9.94 -17.73
C THR A 159 2.75 11.38 -17.75
N LEU A 160 3.39 11.80 -18.83
CA LEU A 160 3.74 13.22 -19.02
C LEU A 160 2.73 13.88 -19.95
N ARG A 161 2.47 15.17 -19.72
CA ARG A 161 1.65 15.95 -20.66
C ARG A 161 2.33 16.03 -22.03
N ALA A 162 1.54 15.99 -23.09
CA ALA A 162 2.03 16.28 -24.44
C ALA A 162 2.73 17.65 -24.51
N PRO A 163 3.79 17.77 -25.35
CA PRO A 163 4.41 19.05 -25.63
C PRO A 163 3.41 20.05 -26.22
N ASP A 164 3.53 21.32 -25.83
CA ASP A 164 2.68 22.41 -26.37
C ASP A 164 2.89 22.64 -27.88
N ARG A 165 4.04 22.21 -28.40
CA ARG A 165 4.39 22.26 -29.82
C ARG A 165 5.03 20.95 -30.28
N PRO A 166 4.81 20.52 -31.53
CA PRO A 166 5.46 19.33 -32.08
C PRO A 166 6.99 19.38 -31.90
N GLY A 167 7.57 18.33 -31.34
CA GLY A 167 9.01 18.22 -31.08
C GLY A 167 9.53 18.98 -29.84
N GLY A 168 8.66 19.61 -29.05
CA GLY A 168 9.03 20.20 -27.75
C GLY A 168 9.25 19.14 -26.65
N PRO A 169 9.81 19.53 -25.49
CA PRO A 169 9.90 18.64 -24.34
C PRO A 169 8.48 18.34 -23.79
N PRO A 170 8.26 17.15 -23.18
CA PRO A 170 7.03 16.86 -22.46
C PRO A 170 6.78 17.85 -21.32
N GLY A 171 5.50 18.03 -20.98
CA GLY A 171 5.08 18.89 -19.88
C GLY A 171 5.10 18.19 -18.52
N PRO A 172 4.37 18.72 -17.51
CA PRO A 172 4.34 18.17 -16.16
C PRO A 172 3.71 16.76 -16.11
N PRO A 173 3.85 16.04 -14.97
CA PRO A 173 3.13 14.80 -14.73
C PRO A 173 1.61 14.97 -14.83
N VAL A 174 0.97 13.93 -15.36
CA VAL A 174 -0.48 13.80 -15.49
C VAL A 174 -0.90 12.48 -14.86
N LEU A 175 -1.75 12.53 -13.84
CA LEU A 175 -2.49 11.35 -13.39
C LEU A 175 -3.60 11.04 -14.40
N PHE A 176 -3.88 9.75 -14.58
CA PHE A 176 -5.04 9.30 -15.33
C PHE A 176 -5.66 8.06 -14.68
N VAL A 177 -6.95 7.86 -14.93
CA VAL A 177 -7.67 6.62 -14.56
C VAL A 177 -8.14 5.93 -15.83
N ALA A 178 -7.73 4.67 -16.01
CA ALA A 178 -8.09 3.86 -17.15
C ALA A 178 -9.02 2.70 -16.73
N PRO A 179 -10.20 2.54 -17.36
CA PRO A 179 -11.09 1.42 -17.08
C PRO A 179 -10.52 0.10 -17.61
N ARG A 180 -10.90 -1.03 -17.03
CA ARG A 180 -10.39 -2.37 -17.40
C ARG A 180 -10.35 -2.66 -18.90
N SER A 181 -11.33 -2.14 -19.65
CA SER A 181 -11.53 -2.42 -21.08
C SER A 181 -10.45 -1.87 -22.00
N VAL A 182 -9.60 -0.95 -21.54
CA VAL A 182 -8.58 -0.30 -22.38
C VAL A 182 -7.15 -0.75 -22.09
N TRP A 183 -6.97 -1.81 -21.28
CA TRP A 183 -5.65 -2.30 -20.94
C TRP A 183 -5.58 -3.81 -20.73
N THR A 184 -4.39 -4.36 -20.94
CA THR A 184 -4.07 -5.79 -20.78
C THR A 184 -3.07 -5.99 -19.65
N VAL A 185 -3.26 -7.03 -18.85
CA VAL A 185 -2.26 -7.47 -17.86
C VAL A 185 -1.29 -8.41 -18.58
N LEU A 186 0.00 -8.12 -18.52
CA LEU A 186 1.03 -8.99 -19.07
C LEU A 186 1.40 -10.08 -18.08
N ASP A 187 1.71 -11.28 -18.55
CA ASP A 187 2.16 -12.39 -17.70
C ASP A 187 3.69 -12.35 -17.49
N ASP A 188 4.17 -11.32 -16.79
CA ASP A 188 5.60 -11.02 -16.64
C ASP A 188 6.09 -10.90 -15.19
N TRP A 189 5.22 -11.14 -14.20
CA TRP A 189 5.60 -11.15 -12.78
C TRP A 189 6.15 -12.51 -12.34
N HIS A 190 7.39 -12.82 -12.73
CA HIS A 190 8.08 -14.08 -12.43
C HIS A 190 9.55 -13.84 -12.03
N GLY A 191 10.19 -14.86 -11.45
CA GLY A 191 11.64 -14.82 -11.18
C GLY A 191 12.09 -13.83 -10.09
N VAL A 192 11.16 -13.29 -9.29
CA VAL A 192 11.46 -12.38 -8.18
C VAL A 192 11.76 -13.13 -6.88
N LEU A 193 12.61 -12.53 -6.03
CA LEU A 193 13.05 -13.14 -4.77
C LEU A 193 11.87 -13.37 -3.82
N GLY A 194 11.11 -12.32 -3.51
CA GLY A 194 9.95 -12.33 -2.63
C GLY A 194 8.85 -11.42 -3.17
N LEU A 195 7.78 -11.26 -2.40
CA LEU A 195 6.51 -10.67 -2.85
C LEU A 195 5.99 -11.34 -4.13
N ARG A 196 6.31 -12.62 -4.31
CA ARG A 196 6.01 -13.37 -5.53
C ARG A 196 4.51 -13.39 -5.83
N GLY A 197 3.68 -13.39 -4.81
CA GLY A 197 2.23 -13.44 -4.94
C GLY A 197 1.52 -12.08 -4.97
N SER A 198 2.24 -10.97 -5.18
CA SER A 198 1.67 -9.62 -5.20
C SER A 198 0.87 -9.31 -6.48
N GLY A 199 1.04 -10.11 -7.54
CA GLY A 199 0.46 -9.82 -8.85
C GLY A 199 0.92 -8.47 -9.41
N SER A 200 2.22 -8.17 -9.33
CA SER A 200 2.81 -6.90 -9.79
C SER A 200 3.14 -6.91 -11.29
N ASN A 201 2.31 -7.61 -12.05
CA ASN A 201 2.34 -7.70 -13.50
C ASN A 201 2.33 -6.32 -14.16
N SER A 202 2.93 -6.21 -15.35
CA SER A 202 2.85 -4.98 -16.13
C SER A 202 1.45 -4.78 -16.72
N ILE A 203 1.01 -3.52 -16.77
CA ILE A 203 -0.17 -3.08 -17.51
C ILE A 203 0.27 -2.53 -18.86
N HIS A 204 -0.28 -3.09 -19.94
CA HIS A 204 -0.05 -2.61 -21.30
C HIS A 204 -1.28 -1.90 -21.87
N MET A 205 -1.06 -0.73 -22.46
CA MET A 205 -2.05 0.02 -23.23
C MET A 205 -1.54 0.21 -24.64
N GLU A 206 -2.31 -0.25 -25.62
CA GLU A 206 -2.05 -0.04 -27.04
C GLU A 206 -3.02 1.03 -27.55
N ARG A 207 -2.51 2.25 -27.74
CA ARG A 207 -3.30 3.42 -28.17
C ARG A 207 -4.65 3.58 -27.44
N ALA A 208 -4.67 3.36 -26.13
CA ALA A 208 -5.87 3.48 -25.31
C ALA A 208 -6.41 4.91 -25.35
N ARG A 209 -7.66 5.09 -25.78
CA ARG A 209 -8.35 6.38 -25.76
C ARG A 209 -9.06 6.55 -24.42
N ILE A 210 -8.62 7.55 -23.64
CA ILE A 210 -9.16 7.85 -22.31
C ILE A 210 -9.78 9.25 -22.35
N PRO A 211 -11.03 9.43 -21.91
CA PRO A 211 -11.64 10.75 -21.85
C PRO A 211 -10.78 11.74 -21.04
N ALA A 212 -10.59 12.96 -21.54
CA ALA A 212 -9.66 13.91 -20.94
C ALA A 212 -10.04 14.30 -19.50
N TYR A 213 -11.31 14.23 -19.12
CA TYR A 213 -11.76 14.48 -17.73
C TYR A 213 -11.38 13.36 -16.75
N LEU A 214 -10.95 12.18 -17.24
CA LEU A 214 -10.30 11.13 -16.46
C LEU A 214 -8.78 11.33 -16.38
N THR A 215 -8.29 12.53 -16.68
CA THR A 215 -6.90 12.95 -16.44
C THR A 215 -6.83 14.21 -15.58
N ARG A 216 -5.72 14.38 -14.85
CA ARG A 216 -5.41 15.59 -14.07
C ARG A 216 -3.92 15.89 -14.11
N GLU A 217 -3.54 17.13 -14.40
CA GLU A 217 -2.17 17.61 -14.19
C GLU A 217 -1.89 17.64 -12.68
N ALA A 218 -1.29 16.57 -12.18
CA ALA A 218 -0.93 16.36 -10.78
C ALA A 218 0.13 15.25 -10.72
N SER A 219 0.79 15.12 -9.57
CA SER A 219 1.70 14.02 -9.27
C SER A 219 1.07 13.10 -8.23
N LEU A 220 1.24 11.80 -8.37
CA LEU A 220 0.77 10.84 -7.36
C LEU A 220 1.46 11.10 -6.01
N LEU A 221 2.65 11.69 -6.01
CA LEU A 221 3.45 12.02 -4.82
C LEU A 221 3.31 13.48 -4.35
N ASP A 222 2.62 14.34 -5.10
CA ASP A 222 2.40 15.75 -4.71
C ASP A 222 1.02 16.20 -5.18
N LEU A 223 0.03 16.01 -4.29
CA LEU A 223 -1.35 16.38 -4.52
C LEU A 223 -1.60 17.80 -3.95
N PRO A 224 -2.30 18.68 -4.70
CA PRO A 224 -2.62 20.02 -4.23
C PRO A 224 -3.77 19.97 -3.22
N VAL A 225 -3.44 19.89 -1.93
CA VAL A 225 -4.44 19.72 -0.86
C VAL A 225 -4.48 20.85 0.16
N GLU A 226 -3.62 21.86 0.06
CA GLU A 226 -3.57 22.95 1.03
C GLU A 226 -4.88 23.77 1.03
N GLY A 227 -5.53 23.86 2.19
CA GLY A 227 -6.82 24.53 2.34
C GLY A 227 -8.03 23.72 1.88
N GLY A 228 -7.83 22.50 1.34
CA GLY A 228 -8.90 21.63 0.87
C GLY A 228 -8.54 20.92 -0.44
N SER A 229 -9.50 20.17 -0.98
CA SER A 229 -9.38 19.49 -2.26
C SER A 229 -10.77 19.36 -2.89
N VAL A 230 -10.80 19.06 -4.20
CA VAL A 230 -12.05 18.75 -4.92
C VAL A 230 -12.82 17.61 -4.23
N GLY A 231 -12.09 16.59 -3.76
CA GLY A 231 -12.67 15.48 -3.02
C GLY A 231 -13.28 15.86 -1.68
N PHE A 232 -12.61 16.74 -0.93
CA PHE A 232 -13.15 17.25 0.33
C PHE A 232 -14.44 18.04 0.11
N GLU A 233 -14.47 18.93 -0.90
CA GLU A 233 -15.67 19.69 -1.24
C GLU A 233 -16.84 18.77 -1.65
N LEU A 234 -16.55 17.68 -2.36
CA LEU A 234 -17.56 16.73 -2.83
C LEU A 234 -18.10 15.81 -1.72
N HIS A 235 -17.22 15.36 -0.81
CA HIS A 235 -17.56 14.30 0.17
C HIS A 235 -17.72 14.82 1.61
N GLY A 236 -17.20 16.00 1.92
CA GLY A 236 -17.23 16.61 3.26
C GLY A 236 -16.33 15.93 4.30
N ASN A 237 -15.59 14.88 3.91
CA ASN A 237 -14.69 14.16 4.79
C ASN A 237 -13.24 14.68 4.65
N PRO A 238 -12.60 15.18 5.72
CA PRO A 238 -11.26 15.76 5.66
C PRO A 238 -10.18 14.84 5.09
N MET A 239 -10.33 13.51 5.21
CA MET A 239 -9.39 12.52 4.66
C MET A 239 -9.08 12.75 3.16
N TYR A 240 -10.03 13.28 2.39
CA TYR A 240 -9.83 13.55 0.98
C TYR A 240 -9.00 14.81 0.70
N ALA A 241 -8.54 15.52 1.73
CA ALA A 241 -7.59 16.64 1.66
C ALA A 241 -6.23 16.28 2.30
N GLY A 242 -5.82 15.01 2.17
CA GLY A 242 -4.55 14.50 2.69
C GLY A 242 -3.44 14.41 1.63
N ARG A 243 -2.19 14.63 2.03
CA ARG A 243 -1.00 14.43 1.17
C ARG A 243 -0.65 12.95 1.03
N ALA A 244 -0.02 12.60 -0.09
CA ALA A 244 0.18 11.21 -0.51
C ALA A 244 1.43 10.51 0.05
N PRO A 245 2.63 11.13 0.10
CA PRO A 245 3.85 10.46 0.56
C PRO A 245 3.72 9.75 1.91
N SER A 246 3.23 10.40 2.97
CA SER A 246 3.08 9.74 4.28
C SER A 246 2.07 8.61 4.25
N PHE A 247 0.96 8.80 3.54
CA PHE A 247 -0.03 7.76 3.33
C PHE A 247 0.58 6.51 2.67
N PHE A 248 1.32 6.67 1.56
CA PHE A 248 1.99 5.53 0.92
C PHE A 248 2.99 4.83 1.85
N HIS A 249 3.76 5.60 2.63
CA HIS A 249 4.67 4.99 3.60
C HIS A 249 3.94 4.25 4.73
N GLY A 250 2.74 4.69 5.10
CA GLY A 250 1.88 4.02 6.08
C GLY A 250 1.42 2.64 5.60
N GLU A 251 1.03 2.51 4.32
CA GLU A 251 0.72 1.21 3.70
C GLU A 251 1.90 0.25 3.80
N LEU A 252 3.07 0.73 3.37
CA LEU A 252 4.32 -0.01 3.39
C LEU A 252 4.72 -0.45 4.80
N ALA A 253 4.56 0.43 5.78
CA ALA A 253 4.81 0.13 7.18
C ALA A 253 3.84 -0.93 7.73
N ALA A 254 2.54 -0.84 7.42
CA ALA A 254 1.54 -1.82 7.82
C ALA A 254 1.85 -3.23 7.29
N ILE A 255 2.26 -3.33 6.02
CA ILE A 255 2.67 -4.60 5.42
C ILE A 255 3.90 -5.18 6.12
N MET A 256 4.90 -4.35 6.42
CA MET A 256 6.12 -4.79 7.11
C MET A 256 5.85 -5.24 8.55
N ILE A 257 5.00 -4.52 9.28
CA ILE A 257 4.58 -4.89 10.63
C ILE A 257 3.83 -6.22 10.61
N GLY A 258 2.89 -6.40 9.68
CA GLY A 258 2.18 -7.66 9.50
C GLY A 258 3.12 -8.81 9.17
N THR A 259 4.09 -8.57 8.27
CA THR A 259 5.11 -9.56 7.90
C THR A 259 6.00 -9.96 9.08
N ALA A 260 6.37 -9.02 9.94
CA ALA A 260 7.13 -9.32 11.15
C ALA A 260 6.32 -10.10 12.19
N TYR A 261 5.03 -9.81 12.33
CA TYR A 261 4.14 -10.67 13.12
C TYR A 261 4.04 -12.08 12.53
N ALA A 262 3.95 -12.24 11.20
CA ALA A 262 3.94 -13.55 10.55
C ALA A 262 5.22 -14.34 10.87
N ALA A 263 6.38 -13.65 10.83
CA ALA A 263 7.65 -14.23 11.19
C ALA A 263 7.73 -14.59 12.69
N ALA A 264 7.19 -13.76 13.58
CA ALA A 264 7.17 -14.05 15.02
C ALA A 264 6.27 -15.25 15.36
N ASP A 265 5.09 -15.35 14.74
CA ASP A 265 4.18 -16.49 14.89
C ASP A 265 4.83 -17.78 14.42
N GLU A 266 5.48 -17.75 13.26
CA GLU A 266 6.20 -18.89 12.73
C GLU A 266 7.42 -19.23 13.58
N TYR A 267 8.13 -18.23 14.11
CA TYR A 267 9.24 -18.46 15.04
C TYR A 267 8.78 -19.20 16.29
N ALA A 268 7.67 -18.75 16.90
CA ALA A 268 7.07 -19.41 18.06
C ALA A 268 6.72 -20.87 17.76
N ARG A 269 6.08 -21.14 16.61
CA ARG A 269 5.77 -22.50 16.13
C ARG A 269 7.05 -23.34 15.96
N VAL A 270 8.10 -22.75 15.38
CA VAL A 270 9.37 -23.40 15.08
C VAL A 270 10.17 -23.75 16.34
N VAL A 271 10.18 -22.90 17.36
CA VAL A 271 10.92 -23.16 18.61
C VAL A 271 10.18 -24.15 19.52
N ALA A 272 8.85 -24.16 19.48
CA ALA A 272 8.02 -25.11 20.23
C ALA A 272 7.88 -26.48 19.56
N GLY A 273 8.20 -26.62 18.28
CA GLY A 273 7.80 -27.79 17.49
C GLY A 273 8.70 -29.02 17.57
N ARG A 274 9.97 -28.90 17.96
CA ARG A 274 10.92 -30.03 17.91
C ARG A 274 11.66 -30.22 19.25
N PRO A 275 11.72 -31.48 19.74
CA PRO A 275 12.61 -31.85 20.85
C PRO A 275 14.08 -31.52 20.60
N LEU A 276 14.79 -31.17 21.67
CA LEU A 276 16.24 -30.99 21.64
C LEU A 276 16.92 -32.36 21.48
N THR A 277 18.03 -32.42 20.74
CA THR A 277 18.76 -33.66 20.47
C THR A 277 19.28 -34.33 21.76
N LEU A 278 19.76 -33.52 22.72
CA LEU A 278 20.36 -34.01 23.96
C LEU A 278 19.37 -34.03 25.14
N GLU A 279 18.22 -33.35 25.02
CA GLU A 279 17.19 -33.25 26.07
C GLU A 279 15.79 -33.44 25.44
N PRO A 280 15.39 -34.68 25.10
CA PRO A 280 14.19 -34.93 24.30
C PRO A 280 12.86 -34.53 24.94
N ASP A 281 12.82 -34.33 26.26
CA ASP A 281 11.63 -33.85 26.98
C ASP A 281 11.43 -32.32 26.89
N ARG A 282 12.39 -31.62 26.26
CA ARG A 282 12.39 -30.17 26.10
C ARG A 282 12.48 -29.79 24.63
N THR A 283 12.01 -28.59 24.32
CA THR A 283 12.11 -27.96 23.01
C THR A 283 12.98 -26.71 23.09
N ARG A 284 13.18 -26.02 21.96
CA ARG A 284 13.85 -24.70 22.00
C ARG A 284 13.03 -23.67 22.77
N ALA A 285 11.72 -23.84 22.89
CA ALA A 285 10.87 -22.95 23.69
C ALA A 285 11.22 -22.99 25.20
N ASP A 286 11.86 -24.06 25.69
CA ASP A 286 12.29 -24.20 27.09
C ASP A 286 13.67 -23.57 27.37
N LEU A 287 14.31 -23.00 26.35
CA LEU A 287 15.63 -22.37 26.45
C LEU A 287 15.50 -20.86 26.53
N HIS A 288 16.14 -20.25 27.54
CA HIS A 288 16.06 -18.82 27.84
C HIS A 288 16.40 -17.92 26.63
N ASP A 289 17.37 -18.31 25.80
CA ASP A 289 17.75 -17.53 24.62
C ASP A 289 16.62 -17.39 23.59
N TYR A 290 15.86 -18.47 23.33
CA TYR A 290 14.77 -18.44 22.35
C TYR A 290 13.54 -17.71 22.89
N GLN A 291 13.29 -17.80 24.21
CA GLN A 291 12.28 -16.98 24.88
C GLN A 291 12.63 -15.49 24.79
N ARG A 292 13.89 -15.15 25.08
CA ARG A 292 14.41 -13.78 25.00
C ARG A 292 14.32 -13.23 23.59
N HIS A 293 14.77 -13.98 22.57
CA HIS A 293 14.68 -13.56 21.16
C HIS A 293 13.24 -13.26 20.73
N LEU A 294 12.29 -14.13 21.08
CA LEU A 294 10.88 -13.92 20.75
C LEU A 294 10.31 -12.71 21.50
N GLY A 295 10.60 -12.58 22.80
CA GLY A 295 10.13 -11.46 23.62
C GLY A 295 10.65 -10.10 23.15
N GLU A 296 11.95 -10.00 22.86
CA GLU A 296 12.59 -8.80 22.31
C GLU A 296 11.96 -8.42 20.96
N ALA A 297 11.79 -9.40 20.05
CA ALA A 297 11.18 -9.16 18.75
C ALA A 297 9.72 -8.67 18.88
N LEU A 298 8.90 -9.31 19.72
CA LEU A 298 7.51 -8.88 19.97
C LEU A 298 7.43 -7.46 20.54
N GLY A 299 8.32 -7.10 21.47
CA GLY A 299 8.40 -5.73 22.00
C GLY A 299 8.66 -4.68 20.92
N VAL A 300 9.58 -4.97 20.00
CA VAL A 300 9.86 -4.08 18.86
C VAL A 300 8.68 -4.01 17.89
N ILE A 301 8.07 -5.14 17.54
CA ILE A 301 6.92 -5.17 16.62
C ILE A 301 5.74 -4.40 17.22
N HIS A 302 5.44 -4.57 18.51
CA HIS A 302 4.39 -3.82 19.20
C HIS A 302 4.69 -2.30 19.22
N THR A 303 5.95 -1.92 19.36
CA THR A 303 6.37 -0.51 19.30
C THR A 303 6.15 0.08 17.90
N ALA A 304 6.49 -0.68 16.86
CA ALA A 304 6.26 -0.28 15.47
C ALA A 304 4.76 -0.17 15.15
N GLU A 305 3.92 -1.09 15.65
CA GLU A 305 2.46 -1.00 15.52
C GLU A 305 1.88 0.22 16.25
N ALA A 306 2.38 0.53 17.44
CA ALA A 306 1.98 1.74 18.16
C ALA A 306 2.33 3.01 17.37
N ALA A 307 3.53 3.06 16.76
CA ALA A 307 3.93 4.15 15.89
C ALA A 307 3.03 4.24 14.64
N LEU A 308 2.74 3.12 13.96
CA LEU A 308 1.83 3.06 12.81
C LEU A 308 0.45 3.65 13.15
N ARG A 309 -0.15 3.21 14.27
CA ARG A 309 -1.46 3.70 14.70
C ARG A 309 -1.44 5.19 15.02
N HIS A 310 -0.48 5.62 15.83
CA HIS A 310 -0.35 7.01 16.22
C HIS A 310 -0.14 7.93 15.01
N THR A 311 0.75 7.57 14.09
CA THR A 311 1.02 8.37 12.88
C THR A 311 -0.19 8.40 11.95
N ALA A 312 -0.98 7.31 11.86
CA ALA A 312 -2.22 7.31 11.09
C ALA A 312 -3.29 8.22 11.70
N GLU A 313 -3.43 8.23 13.03
CA GLU A 313 -4.32 9.17 13.75
C GLU A 313 -3.85 10.62 13.53
N GLU A 314 -2.55 10.87 13.60
CA GLU A 314 -1.95 12.19 13.37
C GLU A 314 -2.14 12.68 11.93
N TRP A 315 -2.11 11.78 10.96
CA TRP A 315 -2.42 12.08 9.56
C TRP A 315 -3.87 12.53 9.40
N MET A 316 -4.83 11.80 10.00
CA MET A 316 -6.26 12.15 9.96
C MET A 316 -6.52 13.50 10.64
N GLU A 317 -5.86 13.76 11.76
CA GLU A 317 -5.95 15.04 12.47
C GLU A 317 -5.35 16.18 11.65
N THR A 318 -4.25 15.95 10.94
CA THR A 318 -3.63 16.95 10.06
C THR A 318 -4.55 17.30 8.89
N CYS A 319 -5.20 16.31 8.29
CA CYS A 319 -6.24 16.53 7.28
C CYS A 319 -7.40 17.38 7.82
N ARG A 320 -7.85 17.11 9.06
CA ARG A 320 -8.89 17.89 9.73
C ARG A 320 -8.47 19.34 9.94
N ARG A 321 -7.27 19.58 10.51
CA ARG A 321 -6.75 20.94 10.74
C ARG A 321 -6.62 21.74 9.43
N ASN A 322 -6.23 21.07 8.35
CA ASN A 322 -6.07 21.66 7.03
C ASN A 322 -7.38 22.27 6.50
N VAL A 323 -8.48 21.50 6.55
CA VAL A 323 -9.77 21.96 6.01
C VAL A 323 -10.56 22.86 6.96
N THR A 324 -10.24 22.85 8.27
CA THR A 324 -10.88 23.76 9.24
C THR A 324 -10.13 25.08 9.43
N GLY A 325 -9.04 25.33 8.69
CA GLY A 325 -8.22 26.53 8.82
C GLY A 325 -7.37 26.58 10.10
N GLY A 326 -7.14 25.44 10.76
CA GLY A 326 -6.31 25.36 11.96
C GLY A 326 -4.81 25.42 11.64
N ALA A 327 -4.38 24.68 10.62
CA ALA A 327 -3.05 24.72 10.03
C ALA A 327 -3.06 23.97 8.68
N PRO A 328 -2.36 24.44 7.64
CA PRO A 328 -2.30 23.74 6.35
C PRO A 328 -1.58 22.40 6.50
N PHE A 329 -1.95 21.38 5.72
CA PHE A 329 -1.16 20.15 5.61
C PHE A 329 0.04 20.41 4.70
N THR A 330 1.17 20.78 5.28
CA THR A 330 2.38 21.16 4.53
C THR A 330 3.18 19.94 4.06
N LEU A 331 4.07 20.15 3.07
CA LEU A 331 5.07 19.14 2.68
C LEU A 331 5.97 18.72 3.84
N ALA A 332 6.33 19.66 4.73
CA ALA A 332 7.16 19.37 5.90
C ALA A 332 6.46 18.42 6.89
N GLU A 333 5.17 18.63 7.16
CA GLU A 333 4.38 17.70 7.98
C GLU A 333 4.28 16.32 7.34
N ASP A 334 4.04 16.27 6.03
CA ASP A 334 3.94 15.03 5.28
C ASP A 334 5.27 14.25 5.28
N ASN A 335 6.41 14.91 5.06
CA ASN A 335 7.74 14.31 5.16
C ASN A 335 8.00 13.72 6.55
N ARG A 336 7.58 14.42 7.62
CA ARG A 336 7.74 13.94 8.99
C ARG A 336 6.91 12.69 9.25
N LEU A 337 5.63 12.68 8.86
CA LEU A 337 4.77 11.51 9.00
C LEU A 337 5.29 10.33 8.17
N ALA A 338 5.73 10.57 6.94
CA ALA A 338 6.35 9.56 6.08
C ALA A 338 7.58 8.92 6.73
N LEU A 339 8.45 9.74 7.34
CA LEU A 339 9.64 9.25 8.04
C LEU A 339 9.28 8.42 9.29
N MET A 340 8.23 8.78 10.02
CA MET A 340 7.73 7.98 11.16
C MET A 340 7.27 6.59 10.72
N PHE A 341 6.46 6.50 9.65
CA PHE A 341 6.05 5.22 9.08
C PHE A 341 7.24 4.40 8.57
N LEU A 342 8.17 5.01 7.85
CA LEU A 342 9.36 4.35 7.35
C LEU A 342 10.21 3.77 8.49
N ASN A 343 10.38 4.53 9.59
CA ASN A 343 11.09 4.06 10.77
C ASN A 343 10.37 2.88 11.44
N ALA A 344 9.04 2.88 11.53
CA ALA A 344 8.27 1.74 12.03
C ALA A 344 8.52 0.47 11.18
N GLY A 345 8.50 0.61 9.85
CA GLY A 345 8.87 -0.48 8.94
C GLY A 345 10.32 -0.96 9.17
N ARG A 346 11.28 -0.04 9.34
CA ARG A 346 12.69 -0.36 9.60
C ARG A 346 12.90 -1.16 10.88
N MET A 347 12.25 -0.77 11.97
CA MET A 347 12.31 -1.50 13.25
C MET A 347 11.91 -2.96 13.08
N THR A 348 10.82 -3.22 12.37
CA THR A 348 10.33 -4.59 12.15
C THR A 348 11.22 -5.42 11.24
N TRP A 349 11.85 -4.79 10.24
CA TRP A 349 12.83 -5.45 9.40
C TRP A 349 14.06 -5.91 10.18
N GLU A 350 14.62 -5.02 11.01
CA GLU A 350 15.84 -5.29 11.80
C GLU A 350 15.66 -6.53 12.69
N VAL A 351 14.53 -6.65 13.40
CA VAL A 351 14.27 -7.82 14.25
C VAL A 351 13.92 -9.07 13.44
N LEU A 352 13.23 -8.92 12.30
CA LEU A 352 12.91 -10.04 11.42
C LEU A 352 14.19 -10.69 10.89
N GLN A 353 15.09 -9.91 10.27
CA GLN A 353 16.33 -10.45 9.70
C GLN A 353 17.35 -10.84 10.79
N GLY A 354 17.52 -9.98 11.80
CA GLY A 354 18.63 -10.04 12.76
C GLY A 354 18.38 -11.00 13.92
N THR A 355 17.12 -11.30 14.22
CA THR A 355 16.75 -12.14 15.35
C THR A 355 15.91 -13.33 14.89
N LEU A 356 14.73 -13.10 14.32
CA LEU A 356 13.76 -14.17 14.02
C LEU A 356 14.30 -15.14 12.97
N PHE A 357 14.66 -14.63 11.78
CA PHE A 357 15.16 -15.47 10.68
C PHE A 357 16.50 -16.12 11.05
N ARG A 358 17.48 -15.33 11.52
CA ARG A 358 18.83 -15.81 11.84
C ARG A 358 18.85 -16.92 12.88
N THR A 359 17.91 -16.92 13.84
CA THR A 359 17.90 -17.90 14.93
C THR A 359 16.83 -19.00 14.76
N ALA A 360 16.00 -18.95 13.72
CA ALA A 360 15.00 -19.99 13.43
C ALA A 360 15.65 -21.35 13.11
N GLY A 361 16.84 -21.34 12.52
CA GLY A 361 17.62 -22.53 12.14
C GLY A 361 17.50 -22.89 10.65
N SER A 362 18.58 -23.47 10.10
CA SER A 362 18.77 -23.65 8.65
C SER A 362 17.71 -24.47 7.93
N ARG A 363 16.97 -25.35 8.63
CA ARG A 363 15.83 -26.07 8.04
C ARG A 363 14.76 -25.10 7.53
N HIS A 364 14.48 -24.04 8.27
CA HIS A 364 13.43 -23.07 7.94
C HIS A 364 13.87 -22.03 6.91
N ALA A 365 15.12 -22.13 6.45
CA ALA A 365 15.65 -21.43 5.29
C ALA A 365 15.40 -22.19 3.97
N ARG A 366 14.85 -23.41 4.01
CA ARG A 366 14.61 -24.24 2.81
C ARG A 366 13.35 -23.82 2.06
N ASP A 367 13.37 -24.02 0.75
CA ASP A 367 12.21 -23.79 -0.12
C ASP A 367 10.96 -24.49 0.41
N GLY A 368 9.83 -23.78 0.36
CA GLY A 368 8.55 -24.23 0.87
C GLY A 368 8.28 -23.94 2.35
N GLU A 369 9.32 -23.64 3.15
CA GLU A 369 9.13 -23.25 4.56
C GLU A 369 8.61 -21.80 4.66
N ARG A 370 7.80 -21.50 5.69
CA ARG A 370 7.17 -20.19 5.85
C ARG A 370 8.17 -19.10 6.24
N MET A 371 9.10 -19.41 7.14
CA MET A 371 10.07 -18.43 7.66
C MET A 371 10.90 -17.78 6.54
N GLN A 372 11.41 -18.59 5.59
CA GLN A 372 12.14 -18.02 4.45
C GLN A 372 11.28 -17.19 3.50
N ARG A 373 9.98 -17.52 3.36
CA ARG A 373 9.04 -16.71 2.58
C ARG A 373 8.91 -15.32 3.20
N TYR A 374 8.70 -15.24 4.51
CA TYR A 374 8.60 -13.95 5.21
C TYR A 374 9.89 -13.13 5.11
N PHE A 375 11.05 -13.79 5.21
CA PHE A 375 12.33 -13.13 4.98
C PHE A 375 12.44 -12.58 3.56
N ARG A 376 12.15 -13.38 2.52
CA ARG A 376 12.25 -12.94 1.12
C ARG A 376 11.26 -11.83 0.80
N ASP A 377 10.02 -11.93 1.28
CA ASP A 377 8.99 -10.92 1.08
C ASP A 377 9.41 -9.59 1.73
N ALA A 378 9.86 -9.63 2.99
CA ALA A 378 10.38 -8.45 3.68
C ALA A 378 11.68 -7.91 3.05
N ALA A 379 12.58 -8.76 2.54
CA ALA A 379 13.79 -8.32 1.85
C ALA A 379 13.47 -7.61 0.53
N THR A 380 12.50 -8.13 -0.23
CA THR A 380 12.06 -7.55 -1.50
C THR A 380 11.38 -6.20 -1.29
N TYR A 381 10.67 -6.02 -0.18
CA TYR A 381 10.16 -4.71 0.20
C TYR A 381 11.26 -3.63 0.25
N TRP A 382 12.43 -3.92 0.82
CA TRP A 382 13.51 -2.95 0.94
C TRP A 382 14.17 -2.55 -0.37
N THR A 383 13.86 -3.23 -1.48
CA THR A 383 14.28 -2.83 -2.82
C THR A 383 13.25 -1.95 -3.52
N HIS A 384 12.11 -1.66 -2.90
CA HIS A 384 11.07 -0.77 -3.42
C HIS A 384 11.54 0.71 -3.37
N VAL A 385 10.96 1.55 -4.24
CA VAL A 385 11.31 2.99 -4.30
C VAL A 385 11.00 3.72 -2.98
N GLY A 386 9.94 3.33 -2.26
CA GLY A 386 9.58 3.93 -0.97
C GLY A 386 10.74 3.94 0.04
N PRO A 387 11.30 2.77 0.42
CA PRO A 387 12.51 2.71 1.24
C PRO A 387 13.72 3.49 0.72
N SER A 388 13.89 3.64 -0.60
CA SER A 388 14.98 4.47 -1.15
C SER A 388 14.84 5.96 -0.82
N MET A 389 13.64 6.42 -0.46
CA MET A 389 13.38 7.79 -0.01
C MET A 389 13.83 8.06 1.44
N ALA A 390 14.31 7.05 2.19
CA ALA A 390 14.65 7.18 3.61
C ALA A 390 15.67 8.29 3.90
N GLU A 391 16.76 8.34 3.13
CA GLU A 391 17.83 9.33 3.33
C GLU A 391 17.38 10.74 2.93
N PRO A 392 16.78 10.96 1.74
CA PRO A 392 16.18 12.26 1.41
C PRO A 392 15.14 12.74 2.42
N LEU A 393 14.23 11.87 2.88
CA LEU A 393 13.23 12.22 3.89
C LEU A 393 13.88 12.63 5.22
N ALA A 394 14.85 11.85 5.71
CA ALA A 394 15.57 12.18 6.94
C ALA A 394 16.29 13.53 6.82
N ARG A 395 16.92 13.78 5.67
CA ARG A 395 17.60 15.05 5.39
C ARG A 395 16.60 16.21 5.35
N ARG A 396 15.48 16.07 4.64
CA ARG A 396 14.42 17.10 4.57
C ARG A 396 13.87 17.44 5.96
N VAL A 397 13.46 16.43 6.72
CA VAL A 397 12.95 16.61 8.10
C VAL A 397 13.99 17.28 9.00
N GLY A 398 15.27 16.92 8.87
CA GLY A 398 16.37 17.57 9.58
C GLY A 398 16.54 19.04 9.20
N CYS A 399 16.53 19.36 7.92
CA CYS A 399 16.58 20.74 7.41
C CYS A 399 15.40 21.57 7.93
N ASP A 400 14.17 21.06 7.83
CA ASP A 400 12.96 21.73 8.29
C ASP A 400 13.05 22.06 9.78
N ARG A 401 13.53 21.11 10.60
CA ARG A 401 13.71 21.30 12.05
C ARG A 401 14.75 22.38 12.40
N LEU A 402 15.73 22.58 11.53
CA LEU A 402 16.80 23.57 11.66
C LEU A 402 16.45 24.92 11.00
N GLY A 403 15.28 25.04 10.36
CA GLY A 403 14.89 26.24 9.61
C GLY A 403 15.68 26.44 8.32
N LEU A 404 16.21 25.36 7.73
CA LEU A 404 16.94 25.37 6.46
C LEU A 404 16.02 24.96 5.30
N PRO A 405 16.18 25.51 4.09
CA PRO A 405 15.40 25.10 2.92
C PRO A 405 15.59 23.60 2.61
N SER A 406 14.51 22.87 2.33
CA SER A 406 14.53 21.42 2.07
C SER A 406 13.95 21.01 0.70
N ASP A 407 13.18 21.89 0.04
CA ASP A 407 12.46 21.60 -1.21
C ASP A 407 13.39 21.20 -2.37
N HIS A 408 14.63 21.69 -2.37
CA HIS A 408 15.64 21.39 -3.38
C HIS A 408 16.20 19.96 -3.30
N ILE A 409 15.93 19.22 -2.21
CA ILE A 409 16.43 17.85 -2.01
C ILE A 409 15.45 16.91 -2.72
N PRO A 410 15.81 16.19 -3.78
CA PRO A 410 14.86 15.30 -4.47
C PRO A 410 14.43 14.14 -3.56
N LEU A 411 13.14 13.79 -3.53
CA LEU A 411 12.63 12.64 -2.75
C LEU A 411 13.05 11.29 -3.34
N ILE A 412 13.11 11.21 -4.67
CA ILE A 412 13.60 10.06 -5.41
C ILE A 412 15.01 10.41 -5.88
N PRO A 413 16.06 9.68 -5.44
CA PRO A 413 17.45 9.95 -5.78
C PRO A 413 17.79 9.94 -7.27
#